data_AF-A0A2H0A8K2-F1
#
_entry.id   AF-A0A2H0A8K2-F1
#
_cell.length_a   1.000
_cell.length_b   1.000
_cell.length_c   1.000
_cell.angle_alpha   90.00
_cell.angle_beta   90.00
_cell.angle_gamma   90.00
#
_symmetry.space_group_name_H-M   'P 1'
#
loop_
_entity.id
_entity.type
_entity.pdbx_description
1 polymer ?
#
loop_
_entity_poly.entity_id
_entity_poly.type
_entity_poly.pdbx_seq_one_letter_code
_entity_poly.pdbx_strand_id
1 'polypeptide(L)'
;MTAVYQLGNRGEDDISAYGLATRLGYTFGLPWKPHVMVQFINGSGDNKPNDGRSGTFDGVFSGADSVLYGWMNMFFWSNTREYRVDATVSPADKLSFRAEYHYFTLDEKKDAWYYPGKAQRRDVTGNSGRELGHEIDLTFNWKPFSWLDILGGYCMFFSGEFIEKTGPAPDASWTFLQTVFFF
;
A
#
# COMPACT_ATOMS: atom_id res chain seq x y z
N MET A 1 -4.84 13.88 6.29
CA MET A 1 -3.69 13.30 7.04
C MET A 1 -4.27 12.53 8.21
N THR A 2 -3.72 11.36 8.47
CA THR A 2 -4.06 10.49 9.60
C THR A 2 -2.77 10.13 10.32
N ALA A 3 -2.76 10.23 11.64
CA ALA A 3 -1.66 9.79 12.49
C ALA A 3 -2.21 8.92 13.61
N VAL A 4 -1.54 7.81 13.89
CA VAL A 4 -1.93 6.83 14.90
C VAL A 4 -0.71 6.51 15.73
N TYR A 5 -0.89 6.40 17.05
CA TYR A 5 0.14 5.94 17.96
C TYR A 5 -0.40 4.75 18.74
N GLN A 6 0.39 3.69 18.84
CA GLN A 6 0.02 2.42 19.47
C GLN A 6 0.88 2.22 20.72
N LEU A 7 0.18 2.00 21.84
CA LEU A 7 0.73 1.78 23.17
C LEU A 7 0.08 0.53 23.77
N GLY A 8 0.78 -0.15 24.67
CA GLY A 8 0.29 -1.35 25.35
C GLY A 8 1.40 -2.37 25.52
N ASN A 9 1.05 -3.64 25.76
CA ASN A 9 2.02 -4.70 25.97
C ASN A 9 1.70 -5.90 25.08
N ARG A 10 2.73 -6.59 24.59
CA ARG A 10 2.62 -7.84 23.82
C ARG A 10 3.54 -8.89 24.45
N GLY A 11 2.96 -9.78 25.24
CA GLY A 11 3.77 -10.69 26.06
C GLY A 11 4.57 -9.89 27.09
N GLU A 12 5.90 -10.00 27.06
CA GLU A 12 6.81 -9.24 27.92
C GLU A 12 7.27 -7.90 27.31
N ASP A 13 6.94 -7.63 26.04
CA ASP A 13 7.38 -6.41 25.34
C ASP A 13 6.40 -5.25 25.51
N ASP A 14 6.93 -4.05 25.73
CA ASP A 14 6.18 -2.78 25.71
C ASP A 14 6.00 -2.30 24.26
N ILE A 15 4.77 -2.08 23.83
CA ILE A 15 4.44 -1.58 22.50
C ILE A 15 4.59 -0.06 22.47
N SER A 16 5.35 0.41 21.47
CA SER A 16 5.47 1.83 21.14
C SER A 16 5.69 1.97 19.64
N ALA A 17 4.59 2.00 18.89
CA ALA A 17 4.59 2.02 17.43
C ALA A 17 3.72 3.16 16.89
N TYR A 18 3.89 3.52 15.62
CA TYR A 18 3.10 4.57 15.00
C TYR A 18 2.80 4.31 13.53
N GLY A 19 1.70 4.90 13.07
CA GLY A 19 1.29 4.95 11.68
C GLY A 19 1.05 6.38 11.24
N LEU A 20 1.58 6.75 10.08
CA LEU A 20 1.28 8.01 9.39
C LEU A 20 0.74 7.74 7.98
N ALA A 21 -0.34 8.44 7.59
CA ALA A 21 -0.85 8.46 6.23
C ALA A 21 -1.18 9.89 5.78
N THR A 22 -0.59 10.32 4.68
CA THR A 22 -0.73 11.68 4.14
C THR A 22 -1.05 11.62 2.66
N ARG A 23 -1.95 12.51 2.21
CA ARG A 23 -2.38 12.62 0.82
C ARG A 23 -2.55 14.10 0.48
N LEU A 24 -2.12 14.49 -0.71
CA LEU A 24 -2.36 15.80 -1.28
C LEU A 24 -2.78 15.63 -2.73
N GLY A 25 -3.90 16.24 -3.11
CA GLY A 25 -4.42 16.12 -4.47
C GLY A 25 -4.82 17.47 -5.05
N TYR A 26 -4.75 17.58 -6.37
CA TYR A 26 -5.18 18.76 -7.12
C TYR A 26 -5.92 18.35 -8.39
N THR A 27 -7.05 19.00 -8.63
CA THR A 27 -7.84 18.83 -9.86
C THR A 27 -7.61 20.03 -10.78
N PHE A 28 -7.15 19.76 -11.99
CA PHE A 28 -6.96 20.82 -12.98
C PHE A 28 -8.28 21.14 -13.69
N GLY A 29 -8.52 22.43 -13.96
CA GLY A 29 -9.64 22.92 -14.76
C GLY A 29 -9.49 22.67 -16.26
N LEU A 30 -9.11 21.46 -16.65
CA LEU A 30 -8.87 21.02 -18.03
C LEU A 30 -9.95 20.01 -18.48
N PRO A 31 -10.09 19.73 -19.79
CA PRO A 31 -10.92 18.63 -20.27
C PRO A 31 -10.59 17.32 -19.54
N TRP A 32 -11.62 16.53 -19.28
CA TRP A 32 -11.55 15.27 -18.49
C TRP A 32 -11.17 15.44 -17.01
N LYS A 33 -11.09 16.68 -16.51
CA LYS A 33 -10.89 16.98 -15.08
C LYS A 33 -9.74 16.17 -14.45
N PRO A 34 -8.52 16.18 -15.01
CA PRO A 34 -7.43 15.38 -14.48
C PRO A 34 -7.22 15.73 -13.00
N HIS A 35 -7.15 14.71 -12.16
CA HIS A 35 -6.87 14.82 -10.73
C HIS A 35 -5.58 14.08 -10.43
N VAL A 36 -4.57 14.79 -9.95
CA VAL A 36 -3.29 14.20 -9.55
C VAL A 36 -3.22 14.19 -8.03
N MET A 37 -2.81 13.07 -7.46
CA MET A 37 -2.64 12.87 -6.03
C MET A 37 -1.24 12.33 -5.74
N VAL A 38 -0.63 12.81 -4.66
CA VAL A 38 0.57 12.23 -4.06
C VAL A 38 0.26 11.75 -2.65
N GLN A 39 0.78 10.58 -2.30
CA GLN A 39 0.58 9.95 -1.01
C GLN A 39 1.92 9.53 -0.41
N PHE A 40 2.01 9.65 0.91
CA PHE A 40 3.02 9.00 1.72
C PHE A 40 2.38 8.29 2.91
N ILE A 41 2.72 7.02 3.08
CA ILE A 41 2.36 6.21 4.24
C ILE A 41 3.63 5.71 4.92
N ASN A 42 3.62 5.66 6.25
CA ASN A 42 4.65 5.01 7.05
C ASN A 42 4.01 4.22 8.20
N GLY A 43 4.27 2.93 8.30
CA GLY A 43 4.02 2.13 9.49
C GLY A 43 5.35 1.73 10.10
N SER A 44 5.57 2.10 11.37
CA SER A 44 6.86 1.89 12.02
C SER A 44 7.27 0.42 12.05
N GLY A 45 8.58 0.18 11.98
CA GLY A 45 9.19 -1.14 12.18
C GLY A 45 9.94 -1.27 13.51
N ASP A 46 10.33 -2.49 13.83
CA ASP A 46 11.17 -2.80 15.00
C ASP A 46 12.63 -3.11 14.63
N ASN A 47 13.51 -2.15 14.87
CA ASN A 47 14.93 -2.28 14.58
C ASN A 47 15.69 -3.19 15.56
N LYS A 48 15.14 -3.52 16.73
CA LYS A 48 15.84 -4.24 17.81
C LYS A 48 14.96 -5.34 18.40
N PRO A 49 14.86 -6.50 17.73
CA PRO A 49 14.19 -7.65 18.33
C PRO A 49 14.85 -8.02 19.67
N ASN A 50 14.01 -8.22 20.69
CA ASN A 50 14.36 -8.61 22.07
C ASN A 50 14.93 -7.51 22.97
N ASP A 51 14.67 -6.22 22.71
CA ASP A 51 15.00 -5.15 23.66
C ASP A 51 13.88 -4.84 24.67
N GLY A 52 12.86 -5.70 24.74
CA GLY A 52 11.68 -5.51 25.58
C GLY A 52 10.69 -4.51 25.00
N ARG A 53 10.84 -4.08 23.73
CA ARG A 53 9.92 -3.17 23.06
C ARG A 53 9.49 -3.70 21.70
N SER A 54 8.21 -3.50 21.37
CA SER A 54 7.67 -3.77 20.04
C SER A 54 7.40 -2.45 19.32
N GLY A 55 8.27 -2.12 18.36
CA GLY A 55 8.19 -0.92 17.52
C GLY A 55 7.39 -1.09 16.23
N THR A 56 7.06 -2.34 15.87
CA THR A 56 6.33 -2.65 14.64
C THR A 56 4.86 -2.25 14.77
N PHE A 57 4.39 -1.35 13.91
CA PHE A 57 2.99 -0.97 13.84
C PHE A 57 2.14 -2.14 13.32
N ASP A 58 0.97 -2.39 13.92
CA ASP A 58 0.11 -3.55 13.56
C ASP A 58 -1.06 -3.15 12.64
N GLY A 59 -0.94 -2.00 11.97
CA GLY A 59 -2.00 -1.42 11.17
C GLY A 59 -3.24 -1.01 12.00
N VAL A 60 -4.32 -0.68 11.30
CA VAL A 60 -5.63 -0.40 11.90
C VAL A 60 -6.66 -1.37 11.32
N PHE A 61 -7.85 -1.45 11.93
CA PHE A 61 -8.96 -2.20 11.35
C PHE A 61 -9.25 -1.67 9.93
N SER A 62 -9.41 -2.57 8.95
CA SER A 62 -9.46 -2.24 7.52
C SER A 62 -8.14 -1.69 6.92
N GLY A 63 -7.02 -1.85 7.61
CA GLY A 63 -5.71 -1.40 7.14
C GLY A 63 -5.32 -2.00 5.80
N ALA A 64 -5.72 -3.24 5.50
CA ALA A 64 -5.43 -3.98 4.26
C ALA A 64 -6.35 -3.62 3.08
N ASP A 65 -6.73 -2.35 2.97
CA ASP A 65 -7.59 -1.86 1.89
C ASP A 65 -6.72 -1.44 0.69
N SER A 66 -7.14 -1.81 -0.52
CA SER A 66 -6.64 -1.30 -1.82
C SER A 66 -6.60 0.24 -1.90
N VAL A 67 -7.44 0.91 -1.10
CA VAL A 67 -7.44 2.36 -0.97
C VAL A 67 -6.18 2.87 -0.26
N LEU A 68 -5.54 2.05 0.56
CA LEU A 68 -4.35 2.41 1.34
C LEU A 68 -3.04 1.96 0.67
N TYR A 69 -2.94 0.72 0.19
CA TYR A 69 -1.77 0.19 -0.54
C TYR A 69 -2.26 -0.45 -1.85
N GLY A 70 -1.44 -0.44 -2.91
CA GLY A 70 -1.80 -0.79 -4.29
C GLY A 70 -2.72 -2.00 -4.48
N TRP A 71 -3.32 -2.09 -5.66
CA TRP A 71 -4.39 -3.05 -5.96
C TRP A 71 -3.95 -4.51 -5.74
N MET A 72 -2.67 -4.84 -5.88
CA MET A 72 -2.15 -6.19 -5.69
C MET A 72 -2.14 -6.66 -4.23
N ASN A 73 -2.37 -5.76 -3.26
CA ASN A 73 -2.56 -6.04 -1.84
C ASN A 73 -1.43 -6.91 -1.22
N MET A 74 -0.19 -6.65 -1.62
CA MET A 74 1.00 -7.39 -1.15
C MET A 74 1.57 -6.83 0.15
N PHE A 75 1.19 -5.60 0.52
CA PHE A 75 1.80 -4.87 1.62
C PHE A 75 0.79 -4.57 2.72
N PHE A 76 1.29 -4.36 3.92
CA PHE A 76 0.50 -3.97 5.08
C PHE A 76 1.14 -2.77 5.76
N TRP A 77 0.36 -2.01 6.52
CA TRP A 77 0.84 -0.85 7.27
C TRP A 77 1.60 -1.26 8.52
N SER A 78 2.73 -1.92 8.30
CA SER A 78 3.54 -2.56 9.31
C SER A 78 4.93 -2.70 8.74
N ASN A 79 5.90 -2.03 9.39
CA ASN A 79 7.27 -1.89 8.90
C ASN A 79 7.36 -1.50 7.41
N THR A 80 6.52 -0.58 6.95
CA THR A 80 6.36 -0.29 5.52
C THR A 80 6.21 1.20 5.31
N ARG A 81 6.93 1.70 4.31
CA ARG A 81 6.75 3.04 3.73
C ARG A 81 6.28 2.90 2.30
N GLU A 82 5.30 3.71 1.93
CA GLU A 82 4.80 3.81 0.57
C GLU A 82 4.89 5.26 0.10
N TYR A 83 5.42 5.44 -1.10
CA TYR A 83 5.39 6.69 -1.85
C TYR A 83 4.57 6.45 -3.09
N ARG A 84 3.53 7.24 -3.28
CA ARG A 84 2.59 7.03 -4.36
C ARG A 84 2.30 8.32 -5.10
N VAL A 85 2.13 8.18 -6.40
CA VAL A 85 1.52 9.18 -7.26
C VAL A 85 0.42 8.51 -8.07
N ASP A 86 -0.74 9.14 -8.17
CA ASP A 86 -1.78 8.70 -9.09
C ASP A 86 -2.43 9.84 -9.83
N ALA A 87 -2.94 9.50 -11.01
CA ALA A 87 -3.70 10.40 -11.86
C ALA A 87 -5.04 9.74 -12.20
N THR A 88 -6.13 10.47 -12.00
CA THR A 88 -7.47 10.09 -12.43
C THR A 88 -7.95 11.03 -13.53
N VAL A 89 -8.57 10.50 -14.58
CA VAL A 89 -9.26 11.28 -15.62
C VAL A 89 -10.68 10.78 -15.82
N SER A 90 -11.60 11.69 -16.13
CA SER A 90 -13.02 11.40 -16.34
C SER A 90 -13.49 11.90 -17.71
N PRO A 91 -13.31 11.11 -18.79
CA PRO A 91 -13.70 11.51 -20.13
C PRO A 91 -15.21 11.65 -20.34
N ALA A 92 -16.02 11.04 -19.48
CA ALA A 92 -17.47 11.21 -19.43
C ALA A 92 -17.94 11.15 -17.97
N ASP A 93 -19.13 11.65 -17.67
CA ASP A 93 -19.66 11.73 -16.29
C ASP A 93 -19.76 10.39 -15.56
N LYS A 94 -19.80 9.29 -16.32
CA LYS A 94 -19.97 7.91 -15.82
C LYS A 94 -18.73 7.03 -16.02
N LEU A 95 -17.63 7.59 -16.52
CA LEU A 95 -16.43 6.83 -16.87
C LEU A 95 -15.20 7.54 -16.32
N SER A 96 -14.42 6.83 -15.51
CA SER A 96 -13.12 7.28 -15.04
C SER A 96 -12.04 6.24 -15.29
N PHE A 97 -10.83 6.72 -15.55
CA PHE A 97 -9.61 5.92 -15.59
C PHE A 97 -8.65 6.43 -14.54
N ARG A 98 -7.89 5.52 -13.93
CA ARG A 98 -6.88 5.86 -12.94
C ARG A 98 -5.60 5.08 -13.22
N ALA A 99 -4.48 5.76 -13.11
CA ALA A 99 -3.15 5.18 -13.14
C ALA A 99 -2.47 5.51 -11.81
N GLU A 100 -1.92 4.49 -11.15
CA GLU A 100 -1.26 4.59 -9.85
C GLU A 100 0.15 4.03 -10.00
N TYR A 101 1.14 4.75 -9.44
CA TYR A 101 2.48 4.24 -9.26
C TYR A 101 2.80 4.25 -7.78
N HIS A 102 3.28 3.12 -7.28
CA HIS A 102 3.70 2.94 -5.90
C HIS A 102 5.15 2.55 -5.83
N TYR A 103 5.84 3.08 -4.83
CA TYR A 103 7.17 2.67 -4.42
C TYR A 103 7.14 2.24 -2.95
N PHE A 104 7.51 1.00 -2.70
CA PHE A 104 7.43 0.37 -1.38
C PHE A 104 8.83 0.13 -0.80
N THR A 105 9.01 0.47 0.47
CA THR A 105 10.25 0.20 1.22
C THR A 105 9.95 -0.22 2.65
N LEU A 106 10.88 -0.93 3.31
CA LEU A 106 10.82 -1.19 4.74
C LEU A 106 11.08 0.08 5.56
N ASP A 107 10.30 0.29 6.62
CA ASP A 107 10.58 1.35 7.60
C ASP A 107 11.82 1.06 8.46
N GLU A 108 12.09 -0.21 8.75
CA GLU A 108 13.28 -0.74 9.40
C GLU A 108 13.80 -2.01 8.72
N LYS A 109 15.09 -1.99 8.36
CA LYS A 109 15.75 -3.00 7.52
C LYS A 109 15.95 -4.36 8.20
N LYS A 110 15.92 -4.41 9.53
CA LYS A 110 16.09 -5.63 10.33
C LYS A 110 14.77 -6.27 10.72
N ASP A 111 13.68 -5.57 10.47
CA ASP A 111 12.34 -6.07 10.74
C ASP A 111 11.77 -6.75 9.48
N ALA A 112 10.69 -7.50 9.64
CA ALA A 112 10.11 -8.25 8.54
C ALA A 112 9.30 -7.36 7.59
N TRP A 113 9.16 -7.79 6.34
CA TRP A 113 8.02 -7.38 5.51
C TRP A 113 6.76 -8.13 6.01
N TYR A 114 5.64 -7.43 6.14
CA TYR A 114 4.40 -7.99 6.67
C TYR A 114 3.25 -8.01 5.65
N TYR A 115 2.47 -9.09 5.73
CA TYR A 115 1.08 -9.18 5.30
C TYR A 115 0.20 -9.16 6.56
N PRO A 116 -1.09 -8.79 6.53
CA PRO A 116 -1.93 -8.78 7.73
C PRO A 116 -1.76 -10.03 8.61
N GLY A 117 -1.33 -9.82 9.86
CA GLY A 117 -1.13 -10.87 10.86
C GLY A 117 0.04 -11.83 10.59
N LYS A 118 0.87 -11.62 9.56
CA LYS A 118 1.95 -12.56 9.20
C LYS A 118 3.19 -11.88 8.60
N ALA A 119 4.34 -12.10 9.26
CA ALA A 119 5.65 -11.81 8.69
C ALA A 119 5.92 -12.69 7.45
N GLN A 120 6.35 -12.07 6.35
CA GLN A 120 6.66 -12.72 5.08
C GLN A 120 8.14 -13.11 4.99
N ARG A 121 9.02 -12.11 4.91
CA ARG A 121 10.47 -12.29 4.81
C ARG A 121 11.16 -11.33 5.77
N ARG A 122 12.27 -11.77 6.35
CA ARG A 122 13.07 -10.98 7.29
C ARG A 122 14.55 -11.26 7.08
N ASP A 123 15.33 -10.20 7.03
CA ASP A 123 16.79 -10.28 7.17
C ASP A 123 17.19 -9.62 8.48
N VAL A 124 17.51 -10.43 9.49
CA VAL A 124 17.92 -9.95 10.82
C VAL A 124 19.24 -9.16 10.80
N THR A 125 20.05 -9.32 9.76
CA THR A 125 21.30 -8.57 9.60
C THR A 125 21.06 -7.16 9.07
N GLY A 126 19.99 -6.97 8.30
CA GLY A 126 19.66 -5.71 7.63
C GLY A 126 20.62 -5.35 6.50
N ASN A 127 21.15 -6.36 5.81
CA ASN A 127 22.08 -6.24 4.68
C ASN A 127 21.38 -6.46 3.33
N SER A 128 20.15 -6.99 3.32
CA SER A 128 19.32 -7.13 2.12
C SER A 128 18.73 -5.81 1.63
N GLY A 129 19.00 -4.69 2.30
CA GLY A 129 18.48 -3.38 1.90
C GLY A 129 17.07 -3.12 2.41
N ARG A 130 16.36 -2.18 1.78
CA ARG A 130 15.02 -1.76 2.22
C ARG A 130 13.96 -1.81 1.13
N GLU A 131 14.38 -1.86 -0.13
CA GLU A 131 13.46 -1.73 -1.25
C GLU A 131 12.60 -2.98 -1.42
N LEU A 132 11.29 -2.82 -1.26
CA LEU A 132 10.34 -3.90 -1.48
C LEU A 132 10.01 -4.02 -2.96
N GLY A 133 9.79 -2.90 -3.65
CA GLY A 133 9.57 -2.89 -5.09
C GLY A 133 8.67 -1.76 -5.57
N HIS A 134 8.19 -1.92 -6.79
CA HIS A 134 7.38 -0.95 -7.51
C HIS A 134 6.08 -1.59 -7.98
N GLU A 135 4.98 -0.85 -7.90
CA GLU A 135 3.68 -1.29 -8.41
C GLU A 135 3.11 -0.24 -9.39
N ILE A 136 2.54 -0.72 -10.49
CA ILE A 136 1.79 0.09 -11.45
C ILE A 136 0.39 -0.49 -11.57
N ASP A 137 -0.61 0.33 -11.26
CA ASP A 137 -2.02 -0.06 -11.34
C ASP A 137 -2.76 0.80 -12.35
N LEU A 138 -3.44 0.15 -13.28
CA LEU A 138 -4.32 0.77 -14.26
C LEU A 138 -5.74 0.30 -13.99
N THR A 139 -6.62 1.19 -13.60
CA THR A 139 -8.03 0.86 -13.32
C THR A 139 -8.99 1.73 -14.11
N PHE A 140 -10.19 1.21 -14.34
CA PHE A 140 -11.31 1.98 -14.86
C PHE A 140 -12.55 1.72 -14.03
N ASN A 141 -13.39 2.73 -13.87
CA ASN A 141 -14.71 2.62 -13.29
C ASN A 141 -15.75 3.15 -14.28
N TRP A 142 -16.80 2.37 -14.53
CA TRP A 142 -17.85 2.70 -15.48
C TRP A 142 -19.23 2.39 -14.91
N LYS A 143 -20.10 3.42 -14.90
CA LYS A 143 -21.48 3.36 -14.40
C LYS A 143 -22.48 3.56 -15.54
N PRO A 144 -22.64 2.60 -16.47
CA PRO A 144 -23.50 2.78 -17.63
C PRO A 144 -24.95 3.10 -17.24
N PHE A 145 -25.45 2.42 -16.21
CA PHE A 145 -26.80 2.55 -15.67
C PHE A 145 -26.78 2.85 -14.18
N SER A 146 -27.86 3.39 -13.63
CA SER A 146 -27.96 3.66 -12.18
C SER A 146 -27.94 2.40 -11.32
N TRP A 147 -28.26 1.24 -11.91
CA TRP A 147 -28.28 -0.06 -11.25
C TRP A 147 -27.01 -0.88 -11.50
N LEU A 148 -26.00 -0.37 -12.24
CA LEU A 148 -24.79 -1.11 -12.59
C LEU A 148 -23.52 -0.26 -12.45
N ASP A 149 -22.58 -0.76 -11.65
CA ASP A 149 -21.22 -0.24 -11.51
C ASP A 149 -20.21 -1.31 -11.91
N ILE A 150 -19.31 -0.99 -12.83
CA ILE A 150 -18.27 -1.88 -13.36
C ILE A 150 -16.91 -1.29 -13.00
N LEU A 151 -16.08 -2.06 -12.33
CA LEU A 151 -14.71 -1.73 -12.00
C LEU A 151 -13.80 -2.80 -12.58
N GLY A 152 -12.71 -2.42 -13.23
CA GLY A 152 -11.70 -3.38 -13.67
C GLY A 152 -10.31 -2.79 -13.61
N GLY A 153 -9.31 -3.66 -13.64
CA GLY A 153 -7.93 -3.22 -13.58
C GLY A 153 -6.89 -4.23 -14.03
N TYR A 154 -5.71 -3.71 -14.33
CA TYR A 154 -4.48 -4.44 -14.61
C TYR A 154 -3.34 -3.84 -13.79
N CYS A 155 -2.68 -4.70 -13.03
CA CYS A 155 -1.71 -4.34 -12.00
C CYS A 155 -0.41 -5.11 -12.25
N MET A 156 0.73 -4.47 -12.04
CA MET A 156 2.05 -5.08 -12.21
C MET A 156 2.94 -4.72 -11.03
N PHE A 157 3.61 -5.71 -10.46
CA PHE A 157 4.57 -5.54 -9.39
C PHE A 157 5.95 -6.04 -9.81
N PHE A 158 6.96 -5.21 -9.57
CA PHE A 158 8.36 -5.47 -9.85
C PHE A 158 9.11 -5.50 -8.52
N SER A 159 9.79 -6.61 -8.25
CA SER A 159 10.48 -6.84 -6.97
C SER A 159 11.69 -5.91 -6.81
N GLY A 160 11.89 -5.38 -5.61
CA GLY A 160 13.07 -4.60 -5.24
C GLY A 160 14.16 -5.44 -4.57
N GLU A 161 15.30 -4.81 -4.28
CA GLU A 161 16.49 -5.50 -3.77
C GLU A 161 16.25 -6.36 -2.51
N PHE A 162 15.36 -5.95 -1.59
CA PHE A 162 15.08 -6.73 -0.39
C PHE A 162 14.42 -8.06 -0.74
N ILE A 163 13.44 -8.05 -1.65
CA ILE A 163 12.73 -9.26 -2.06
C ILE A 163 13.68 -10.16 -2.85
N GLU A 164 14.47 -9.60 -3.77
CA GLU A 164 15.46 -10.34 -4.58
C GLU A 164 16.54 -11.02 -3.72
N LYS A 165 17.08 -10.32 -2.72
CA LYS A 165 18.16 -10.84 -1.86
C LYS A 165 17.66 -11.84 -0.81
N THR A 166 16.35 -11.88 -0.54
CA THR A 166 15.76 -12.77 0.50
C THR A 166 15.04 -13.98 -0.06
N GLY A 167 15.01 -14.18 -1.38
CA GLY A 167 14.47 -15.39 -2.00
C GLY A 167 14.00 -15.18 -3.45
N PRO A 168 13.24 -16.16 -4.01
CA PRO A 168 12.66 -16.01 -5.34
C PRO A 168 11.82 -14.74 -5.45
N ALA A 169 12.03 -13.98 -6.52
CA ALA A 169 11.45 -12.65 -6.72
C ALA A 169 10.91 -12.49 -8.15
N PRO A 170 9.95 -13.32 -8.59
CA PRO A 170 9.34 -13.14 -9.91
C PRO A 170 8.51 -11.85 -9.93
N ASP A 171 8.52 -11.17 -11.08
CA ASP A 171 7.53 -10.14 -11.36
C ASP A 171 6.13 -10.75 -11.30
N ALA A 172 5.17 -9.95 -10.85
CA ALA A 172 3.78 -10.38 -10.70
C ALA A 172 2.86 -9.45 -11.50
N SER A 173 1.79 -10.02 -12.05
CA SER A 173 0.73 -9.25 -12.70
C SER A 173 -0.63 -9.77 -12.28
N TRP A 174 -1.59 -8.87 -12.11
CA TRP A 174 -2.95 -9.19 -11.72
C TRP A 174 -3.98 -8.43 -12.55
N THR A 175 -5.02 -9.12 -13.01
CA THR A 175 -6.15 -8.52 -13.72
C THR A 175 -7.43 -8.87 -12.99
N PHE A 176 -8.37 -7.93 -12.92
CA PHE A 176 -9.68 -8.18 -12.34
C PHE A 176 -10.80 -7.42 -13.04
N LEU A 177 -12.02 -7.89 -12.81
CA LEU A 177 -13.28 -7.25 -13.18
C LEU A 177 -14.29 -7.49 -12.06
N GLN A 178 -14.96 -6.43 -11.63
CA GLN A 178 -15.98 -6.42 -10.60
C GLN A 178 -17.23 -5.73 -11.13
N THR A 179 -18.40 -6.28 -10.81
CA THR A 179 -19.69 -5.68 -11.11
C THR A 179 -20.55 -5.59 -9.85
N VAL A 180 -21.14 -4.43 -9.60
CA VAL A 180 -22.08 -4.21 -8.48
C VAL A 180 -23.44 -3.83 -9.04
N PHE A 181 -24.48 -4.49 -8.53
CA PHE A 181 -25.88 -4.25 -8.89
C PHE A 181 -26.61 -3.55 -7.73
N PHE A 182 -27.33 -2.47 -8.03
CA PHE A 182 -28.17 -1.75 -7.05
C PHE A 182 -29.65 -2.04 -7.33
N PHE A 183 -30.42 -2.28 -6.26
CA PHE A 183 -31.86 -2.58 -6.27
C PHE A 183 -32.65 -1.58 -5.44
#